data_AF-A0A7X7VYJ1-F1
#
_entry.id   AF-A0A7X7VYJ1-F1
#
_cell.length_a   1.000
_cell.length_b   1.000
_cell.length_c   1.000
_cell.angle_alpha   90.00
_cell.angle_beta   90.00
_cell.angle_gamma   90.00
#
_symmetry.space_group_name_H-M   'P 1'
#
loop_
_entity.id
_entity.type
_entity.pdbx_description
1 polymer ?
#
loop_
_entity_poly.entity_id
_entity_poly.type
_entity_poly.pdbx_seq_one_letter_code
_entity_poly.pdbx_strand_id
1 'polypeptide(L)'
;MKKIQTIYKWILISVILQTAFLSWLNYGYLPNRGHFKSTMYEMDYPGVKDRSYRLPEGSDHVSVSFDGLYASFMLDGKLVVADLDSGREIKQLGPAGGEITFHRWLPDREMLIYAIKEPEGKSGRVRISTYDVIPDLNRSYPDIKGLPEGSAVVGIELSPMTNIVYPKIQTSKTRARIYRFDIMDNLNLVFKTDLTTVIKETLYTDNLVYQLAGERTRVRNGQTGKTTYIPVKQAHLLLDIDGRDVIYAGMTDRSGNVTEIRFGKAGAGADDWDGLSLGRAVAADDILITPDGSVYIVDRQASNVECVKQGNGLKGRTGGSQGRNSGSQGQDSMIAARNGGVPGLTNATGHDEGVPGRTNMTGKYDGAPALIDATGQTNGVPGQTNATGQNDDVSDQTSTAGQGGRVTDNGRTGATSAWSSAVSTWAGAASVRTGGPIRYKGRLITMLDYYIVYLDGETLVLRTLEK
;
A
#
# COMPACT_ATOMS: atom_id res chain seq x y z
N MET A 1 3.86 -41.53 -50.33
CA MET A 1 4.72 -41.74 -49.14
C MET A 1 5.99 -40.88 -49.14
N LYS A 2 6.77 -40.82 -50.24
CA LYS A 2 8.03 -40.03 -50.30
C LYS A 2 7.87 -38.52 -50.05
N LYS A 3 6.81 -37.88 -50.59
CA LYS A 3 6.56 -36.44 -50.39
C LYS A 3 6.23 -36.09 -48.93
N ILE A 4 5.48 -36.95 -48.22
CA ILE A 4 5.13 -36.77 -46.81
C ILE A 4 6.37 -36.92 -45.92
N GLN A 5 7.24 -37.88 -46.21
CA GLN A 5 8.52 -38.04 -45.50
C GLN A 5 9.43 -36.82 -45.66
N THR A 6 9.44 -36.19 -46.83
CA THR A 6 10.18 -34.93 -47.03
C THR A 6 9.61 -33.79 -46.20
N ILE A 7 8.28 -33.65 -46.14
CA ILE A 7 7.62 -32.61 -45.32
C ILE A 7 7.92 -32.82 -43.83
N TYR A 8 7.82 -34.06 -43.32
CA TYR A 8 8.15 -34.37 -41.93
C TYR A 8 9.60 -34.06 -41.57
N LYS A 9 10.55 -34.29 -42.49
CA LYS A 9 11.95 -33.90 -42.28
C LYS A 9 12.12 -32.40 -42.12
N TRP A 10 11.43 -31.59 -42.93
CA TRP A 10 11.47 -30.14 -42.82
C TRP A 10 10.81 -29.61 -41.53
N ILE A 11 9.70 -30.22 -41.10
CA ILE A 11 9.06 -29.89 -39.82
C ILE A 11 10.01 -30.21 -38.66
N LEU A 12 10.64 -31.39 -38.67
CA LEU A 12 11.58 -31.79 -37.62
C LEU A 12 12.78 -30.84 -37.55
N ILE A 13 13.34 -30.44 -38.70
CA ILE A 13 14.43 -29.45 -38.76
C ILE A 13 13.98 -28.10 -38.20
N SER A 14 12.77 -27.64 -38.53
CA SER A 14 12.22 -26.38 -38.01
C SER A 14 12.06 -26.40 -36.49
N VAL A 15 11.54 -27.49 -35.93
CA VAL A 15 11.39 -27.66 -34.47
C VAL A 15 12.74 -27.71 -33.78
N ILE A 16 13.72 -28.43 -34.34
CA ILE A 16 15.09 -28.47 -33.81
C ILE A 16 15.70 -27.06 -33.80
N LEU A 17 15.56 -26.31 -34.89
CA LEU A 17 16.10 -24.96 -35.00
C LEU A 17 15.46 -24.00 -33.98
N GLN A 18 14.14 -24.04 -33.82
CA GLN A 18 13.42 -23.24 -32.83
C GLN A 18 13.83 -23.60 -31.40
N THR A 19 13.95 -24.90 -31.10
CA THR A 19 14.37 -25.38 -29.78
C THR A 19 15.82 -25.01 -29.48
N ALA A 20 16.70 -25.07 -30.48
CA ALA A 20 18.09 -24.63 -30.36
C ALA A 20 18.19 -23.12 -30.12
N PHE A 21 17.40 -22.31 -30.83
CA PHE A 21 17.35 -20.86 -30.62
C PHE A 21 16.83 -20.50 -29.22
N LEU A 22 15.74 -21.15 -28.78
CA LEU A 22 15.20 -20.97 -27.42
C LEU A 22 16.20 -21.43 -26.34
N SER A 23 16.91 -22.53 -26.57
CA SER A 23 17.96 -23.00 -25.67
C SER A 23 19.13 -22.01 -25.61
N TRP A 24 19.53 -21.43 -26.75
CA TRP A 24 20.55 -20.39 -26.77
C TRP A 24 20.10 -19.13 -26.03
N LEU A 25 18.84 -18.71 -26.18
CA LEU A 25 18.29 -17.61 -25.38
C LEU A 25 18.35 -17.94 -23.88
N ASN A 26 17.86 -19.12 -23.48
CA ASN A 26 17.77 -19.53 -22.08
C ASN A 26 19.13 -19.75 -21.40
N TYR A 27 20.08 -20.40 -22.08
CA TYR A 27 21.35 -20.81 -21.48
C TYR A 27 22.56 -19.95 -21.89
N GLY A 28 22.49 -19.26 -23.02
CA GLY A 28 23.59 -18.43 -23.54
C GLY A 28 23.36 -16.93 -23.38
N TYR A 29 22.18 -16.45 -23.77
CA TYR A 29 21.88 -15.02 -23.81
C TYR A 29 21.42 -14.46 -22.46
N LEU A 30 20.50 -15.15 -21.77
CA LEU A 30 19.87 -14.68 -20.54
C LEU A 30 20.72 -14.81 -19.26
N PRO A 31 21.50 -15.88 -19.01
CA PRO A 31 22.11 -16.13 -17.69
C PRO A 31 23.10 -15.06 -17.21
N ASN A 32 23.65 -14.24 -18.12
CA ASN A 32 24.58 -13.16 -17.80
C ASN A 32 23.98 -11.75 -17.90
N ARG A 33 22.68 -11.61 -18.22
CA ARG A 33 21.97 -10.33 -18.25
C ARG A 33 21.06 -10.09 -17.04
N GLY A 34 21.06 -11.03 -16.08
CA GLY A 34 20.29 -10.95 -14.85
C GLY A 34 21.00 -10.28 -13.67
N HIS A 35 22.25 -9.80 -13.83
CA HIS A 35 22.91 -9.00 -12.80
C HIS A 35 22.37 -7.57 -12.81
N PHE A 36 21.11 -7.42 -12.41
CA PHE A 36 20.58 -6.12 -12.05
C PHE A 36 21.22 -5.75 -10.71
N LYS A 37 22.21 -4.86 -10.75
CA LYS A 37 22.58 -4.11 -9.57
C LYS A 37 21.39 -3.20 -9.30
N SER A 38 20.49 -3.62 -8.40
CA SER A 38 19.51 -2.71 -7.85
C SER A 38 20.29 -1.67 -7.05
N THR A 39 20.74 -0.63 -7.73
CA THR A 39 21.02 0.63 -7.06
C THR A 39 19.68 1.08 -6.55
N MET A 40 19.46 0.84 -5.26
CA MET A 40 18.51 1.61 -4.48
C MET A 40 18.94 3.05 -4.68
N TYR A 41 18.36 3.72 -5.68
CA TYR A 41 18.34 5.15 -5.69
C TYR A 41 17.57 5.48 -4.41
N GLU A 42 18.27 5.97 -3.41
CA GLU A 42 17.65 6.89 -2.49
C GLU A 42 17.15 8.02 -3.40
N MET A 43 15.90 7.90 -3.83
CA MET A 43 15.18 9.09 -4.24
C MET A 43 15.17 9.94 -2.99
N ASP A 44 15.94 11.03 -3.02
CA ASP A 44 15.69 12.16 -2.15
C ASP A 44 14.25 12.58 -2.46
N TYR A 45 13.31 11.99 -1.72
CA TYR A 45 11.93 12.44 -1.77
C TYR A 45 11.98 13.88 -1.25
N PRO A 46 11.56 14.86 -2.07
CA PRO A 46 11.51 16.23 -1.61
C PRO A 46 10.70 16.25 -0.32
N GLY A 47 11.24 16.92 0.70
CA GLY A 47 10.62 16.99 2.02
C GLY A 47 9.15 17.38 1.90
N VAL A 48 8.31 16.71 2.68
CA VAL A 48 6.90 17.04 2.86
C VAL A 48 6.83 18.51 3.31
N LYS A 49 6.21 19.37 2.49
CA LYS A 49 6.14 20.83 2.69
C LYS A 49 4.78 21.36 2.29
N ASP A 50 4.38 22.46 2.93
CA ASP A 50 3.15 23.16 2.58
C ASP A 50 3.20 23.64 1.11
N ARG A 51 2.05 23.56 0.44
CA ARG A 51 1.88 24.02 -0.95
C ARG A 51 0.59 24.78 -1.12
N SER A 52 0.59 25.69 -2.09
CA SER A 52 -0.62 26.40 -2.51
C SER A 52 -0.62 26.63 -4.01
N TYR A 53 -1.78 26.52 -4.64
CA TYR A 53 -1.96 26.76 -6.06
C TYR A 53 -3.23 27.56 -6.30
N ARG A 54 -3.13 28.67 -7.04
CA ARG A 54 -4.30 29.47 -7.39
C ARG A 54 -4.95 28.89 -8.64
N LEU A 55 -6.17 28.40 -8.49
CA LEU A 55 -6.94 27.83 -9.59
C LEU A 55 -7.41 28.95 -10.53
N PRO A 56 -7.42 28.70 -11.86
CA PRO A 56 -8.13 29.55 -12.80
C PRO A 56 -9.60 29.69 -12.45
N GLU A 57 -10.19 30.86 -12.72
CA GLU A 57 -11.63 31.09 -12.55
C GLU A 57 -12.45 30.07 -13.38
N GLY A 58 -13.53 29.54 -12.80
CA GLY A 58 -14.37 28.52 -13.44
C GLY A 58 -13.86 27.08 -13.30
N SER A 59 -12.73 26.86 -12.61
CA SER A 59 -12.25 25.51 -12.32
C SER A 59 -13.18 24.75 -11.39
N ASP A 60 -13.48 23.49 -11.71
CA ASP A 60 -14.25 22.60 -10.84
C ASP A 60 -13.64 21.19 -10.76
N HIS A 61 -14.29 20.29 -9.99
CA HIS A 61 -13.84 18.91 -9.76
C HIS A 61 -12.34 18.79 -9.42
N VAL A 62 -11.85 19.61 -8.49
CA VAL A 62 -10.43 19.65 -8.12
C VAL A 62 -10.02 18.41 -7.33
N SER A 63 -8.86 17.83 -7.66
CA SER A 63 -8.24 16.74 -6.91
C SER A 63 -6.71 16.85 -6.92
N VAL A 64 -6.04 16.15 -6.01
CA VAL A 64 -4.57 16.18 -5.86
C VAL A 64 -4.00 14.77 -5.91
N SER A 65 -2.76 14.65 -6.40
CA SER A 65 -2.01 13.40 -6.41
C SER A 65 -1.74 12.90 -4.98
N PHE A 66 -1.40 11.61 -4.86
CA PHE A 66 -1.24 10.95 -3.57
C PHE A 66 -0.12 11.57 -2.72
N ASP A 67 0.91 12.12 -3.35
CA ASP A 67 2.05 12.79 -2.70
C ASP A 67 1.90 14.31 -2.60
N GLY A 68 0.84 14.88 -3.17
CA GLY A 68 0.57 16.30 -3.18
C GLY A 68 1.50 17.13 -4.09
N LEU A 69 2.14 16.52 -5.09
CA LEU A 69 2.96 17.23 -6.07
C LEU A 69 2.15 17.80 -7.24
N TYR A 70 1.02 17.18 -7.58
CA TYR A 70 0.20 17.59 -8.72
C TYR A 70 -1.25 17.80 -8.33
N ALA A 71 -1.93 18.67 -9.06
CA ALA A 71 -3.38 18.82 -9.01
C ALA A 71 -3.98 18.54 -10.38
N SER A 72 -5.22 18.05 -10.37
CA SER A 72 -6.06 18.03 -11.55
C SER A 72 -7.38 18.73 -11.28
N PHE A 73 -7.93 19.35 -12.33
CA PHE A 73 -9.20 20.07 -12.28
C PHE A 73 -9.79 20.16 -13.67
N MET A 74 -11.09 20.38 -13.75
CA MET A 74 -11.78 20.62 -15.01
C MET A 74 -11.83 22.12 -15.28
N LEU A 75 -11.51 22.52 -16.52
CA LEU A 75 -11.60 23.90 -17.00
C LEU A 75 -12.06 23.88 -18.46
N ASP A 76 -13.13 24.60 -18.79
CA ASP A 76 -13.71 24.66 -20.13
C ASP A 76 -13.94 23.28 -20.79
N GLY A 77 -14.40 22.30 -20.00
CA GLY A 77 -14.65 20.93 -20.45
C GLY A 77 -13.39 20.09 -20.71
N LYS A 78 -12.20 20.59 -20.39
CA LYS A 78 -10.92 19.88 -20.47
C LYS A 78 -10.45 19.52 -19.07
N LEU A 79 -9.72 18.42 -18.96
CA LEU A 79 -9.05 18.01 -17.74
C LEU A 79 -7.62 18.55 -17.75
N VAL A 80 -7.34 19.46 -16.82
CA VAL A 80 -6.05 20.12 -16.67
C VAL A 80 -5.26 19.42 -15.57
N VAL A 81 -3.95 19.25 -15.78
CA VAL A 81 -3.00 18.79 -14.77
C VAL A 81 -1.97 19.88 -14.54
N ALA A 82 -1.77 20.27 -13.29
CA ALA A 82 -0.83 21.29 -12.87
C ALA A 82 0.19 20.74 -11.87
N ASP A 83 1.42 21.20 -12.01
CA ASP A 83 2.51 20.98 -11.07
C ASP A 83 2.44 22.03 -9.97
N LEU A 84 2.29 21.57 -8.72
CA LEU A 84 2.07 22.44 -7.56
C LEU A 84 3.34 23.11 -7.06
N ASP A 85 4.53 22.61 -7.41
CA ASP A 85 5.81 23.20 -7.02
C ASP A 85 6.22 24.33 -7.98
N SER A 86 6.01 24.14 -9.28
CA SER A 86 6.29 25.17 -10.29
C SER A 86 5.13 26.15 -10.49
N GLY A 87 3.92 25.79 -10.06
CA GLY A 87 2.71 26.60 -10.23
C GLY A 87 2.24 26.67 -11.69
N ARG A 88 2.63 25.71 -12.54
CA ARG A 88 2.31 25.70 -13.98
C ARG A 88 1.39 24.56 -14.34
N GLU A 89 0.50 24.81 -15.30
CA GLU A 89 -0.17 23.75 -16.04
C GLU A 89 0.85 22.98 -16.88
N ILE A 90 0.84 21.65 -16.78
CA ILE A 90 1.74 20.76 -17.50
C ILE A 90 1.03 19.92 -18.55
N LYS A 91 -0.30 19.72 -18.42
CA LYS A 91 -1.10 19.00 -19.40
C LYS A 91 -2.53 19.52 -19.48
N GLN A 92 -3.10 19.49 -20.69
CA GLN A 92 -4.54 19.59 -20.90
C GLN A 92 -5.01 18.38 -21.73
N LEU A 93 -5.96 17.63 -21.19
CA LEU A 93 -6.55 16.45 -21.80
C LEU A 93 -7.95 16.82 -22.31
N GLY A 94 -8.12 16.73 -23.63
CA GLY A 94 -9.40 17.02 -24.29
C GLY A 94 -10.33 15.81 -24.32
N PRO A 95 -11.65 16.02 -24.47
CA PRO A 95 -12.65 14.95 -24.43
C PRO A 95 -12.76 14.15 -25.74
N ALA A 96 -11.89 14.38 -26.72
CA ALA A 96 -11.89 13.70 -28.02
C ALA A 96 -13.27 13.69 -28.73
N GLY A 97 -13.97 14.83 -28.71
CA GLY A 97 -15.30 14.99 -29.31
C GLY A 97 -16.48 14.47 -28.48
N GLY A 98 -16.22 13.90 -27.30
CA GLY A 98 -17.24 13.56 -26.29
C GLY A 98 -17.24 14.54 -25.13
N GLU A 99 -17.45 14.03 -23.91
CA GLU A 99 -17.40 14.80 -22.66
C GLU A 99 -16.67 14.00 -21.57
N ILE A 100 -15.75 14.64 -20.83
CA ILE A 100 -15.12 14.02 -19.67
C ILE A 100 -16.12 14.00 -18.52
N THR A 101 -16.36 12.81 -17.96
CA THR A 101 -17.40 12.57 -16.94
C THR A 101 -16.85 12.18 -15.58
N PHE A 102 -15.59 11.77 -15.54
CA PHE A 102 -14.95 11.29 -14.33
C PHE A 102 -13.44 11.44 -14.45
N HIS A 103 -12.78 11.79 -13.35
CA HIS A 103 -11.34 11.63 -13.19
C HIS A 103 -10.99 11.41 -11.71
N ARG A 104 -9.85 10.77 -11.46
CA ARG A 104 -9.21 10.69 -10.14
C ARG A 104 -7.74 10.35 -10.27
N TRP A 105 -6.96 10.69 -9.25
CA TRP A 105 -5.60 10.20 -9.08
C TRP A 105 -5.59 8.75 -8.59
N LEU A 106 -4.57 7.99 -8.98
CA LEU A 106 -4.28 6.70 -8.37
C LEU A 106 -3.60 6.89 -7.01
N PRO A 107 -3.81 5.95 -6.06
CA PRO A 107 -3.41 6.16 -4.67
C PRO A 107 -1.92 5.95 -4.39
N ASP A 108 -1.12 5.49 -5.36
CA ASP A 108 0.28 5.07 -5.15
C ASP A 108 1.30 5.63 -6.16
N ARG A 109 0.84 6.41 -7.16
CA ARG A 109 1.68 6.93 -8.24
C ARG A 109 1.06 8.14 -8.91
N GLU A 110 1.89 8.87 -9.64
CA GLU A 110 1.55 10.08 -10.39
C GLU A 110 0.82 9.80 -11.71
N MET A 111 -0.25 9.00 -11.61
CA MET A 111 -1.10 8.64 -12.73
C MET A 111 -2.55 8.97 -12.42
N LEU A 112 -3.18 9.63 -13.38
CA LEU A 112 -4.59 9.97 -13.39
C LEU A 112 -5.36 8.93 -14.20
N ILE A 113 -6.55 8.55 -13.75
CA ILE A 113 -7.52 7.80 -14.56
C ILE A 113 -8.74 8.68 -14.82
N TYR A 114 -9.21 8.71 -16.06
CA TYR A 114 -10.33 9.53 -16.47
C TYR A 114 -11.23 8.81 -17.48
N ALA A 115 -12.45 9.31 -17.65
CA ALA A 115 -13.42 8.73 -18.54
C ALA A 115 -14.13 9.76 -19.42
N ILE A 116 -14.38 9.36 -20.65
CA ILE A 116 -15.06 10.13 -21.67
C ILE A 116 -16.35 9.40 -22.05
N LYS A 117 -17.51 10.07 -21.93
CA LYS A 117 -18.75 9.59 -22.54
C LYS A 117 -18.80 10.00 -24.00
N GLU A 118 -19.37 9.13 -24.82
CA GLU A 118 -19.58 9.32 -26.25
C GLU A 118 -18.33 9.79 -26.99
N PRO A 119 -17.17 9.12 -26.80
CA PRO A 119 -15.93 9.50 -27.44
C PRO A 119 -16.11 9.51 -28.96
N GLU A 120 -15.52 10.51 -29.63
CA GLU A 120 -15.66 10.76 -31.07
C GLU A 120 -17.12 11.02 -31.49
N GLY A 121 -17.96 11.52 -30.58
CA GLY A 121 -19.39 11.77 -30.82
C GLY A 121 -20.23 10.50 -30.99
N LYS A 122 -19.71 9.33 -30.62
CA LYS A 122 -20.39 8.04 -30.81
C LYS A 122 -21.25 7.72 -29.60
N SER A 123 -22.57 7.81 -29.78
CA SER A 123 -23.55 7.50 -28.72
C SER A 123 -23.44 6.05 -28.20
N GLY A 124 -23.83 5.85 -26.94
CA GLY A 124 -23.87 4.51 -26.31
C GLY A 124 -22.49 3.90 -26.08
N ARG A 125 -21.47 4.74 -25.95
CA ARG A 125 -20.07 4.35 -25.82
C ARG A 125 -19.40 5.15 -24.71
N VAL A 126 -18.48 4.50 -24.01
CA VAL A 126 -17.61 5.12 -23.00
C VAL A 126 -16.17 4.69 -23.24
N ARG A 127 -15.23 5.62 -23.08
CA ARG A 127 -13.79 5.36 -23.06
C ARG A 127 -13.22 5.68 -21.69
N ILE A 128 -12.30 4.82 -21.23
CA ILE A 128 -11.53 5.03 -20.01
C ILE A 128 -10.06 5.09 -20.42
N SER A 129 -9.35 6.04 -19.85
CA SER A 129 -7.96 6.31 -20.19
C SER A 129 -7.18 6.66 -18.93
N THR A 130 -5.88 6.40 -18.97
CA THR A 130 -4.93 6.85 -17.95
C THR A 130 -3.94 7.83 -18.54
N TYR A 131 -3.47 8.74 -17.70
CA TYR A 131 -2.38 9.66 -17.99
C TYR A 131 -1.34 9.58 -16.87
N ASP A 132 -0.15 9.09 -17.18
CA ASP A 132 1.00 9.05 -16.27
C ASP A 132 1.86 10.30 -16.50
N VAL A 133 2.03 11.09 -15.45
CA VAL A 133 2.70 12.40 -15.51
C VAL A 133 4.20 12.23 -15.78
N ILE A 134 4.83 11.24 -15.16
CA ILE A 134 6.30 11.09 -15.21
C ILE A 134 6.81 10.72 -16.61
N PRO A 135 6.29 9.68 -17.29
CA PRO A 135 6.68 9.37 -18.65
C PRO A 135 5.89 10.16 -19.71
N ASP A 136 5.01 11.09 -19.32
CA ASP A 136 4.04 11.78 -20.18
C ASP A 136 3.25 10.82 -21.09
N LEU A 137 2.73 9.72 -20.50
CA LEU A 137 2.13 8.62 -21.25
C LEU A 137 0.62 8.59 -21.10
N ASN A 138 -0.09 8.60 -22.23
CA ASN A 138 -1.52 8.32 -22.29
C ASN A 138 -1.78 6.88 -22.76
N ARG A 139 -2.67 6.17 -22.06
CA ARG A 139 -3.15 4.84 -22.44
C ARG A 139 -4.66 4.81 -22.39
N SER A 140 -5.30 4.13 -23.34
CA SER A 140 -6.75 3.93 -23.34
C SER A 140 -7.08 2.44 -23.26
N TYR A 141 -8.07 2.11 -22.45
CA TYR A 141 -8.70 0.79 -22.46
C TYR A 141 -9.62 0.66 -23.69
N PRO A 142 -9.96 -0.57 -24.12
CA PRO A 142 -10.97 -0.78 -25.13
C PRO A 142 -12.29 -0.07 -24.78
N ASP A 143 -12.88 0.62 -25.75
CA ASP A 143 -14.17 1.29 -25.55
C ASP A 143 -15.25 0.30 -25.07
N ILE A 144 -16.01 0.70 -24.06
CA ILE A 144 -17.22 -0.01 -23.64
C ILE A 144 -18.35 0.40 -24.59
N LYS A 145 -18.88 -0.56 -25.36
CA LYS A 145 -19.87 -0.33 -26.43
C LYS A 145 -21.22 -0.96 -26.10
N GLY A 146 -22.27 -0.55 -26.81
CA GLY A 146 -23.61 -1.13 -26.67
C GLY A 146 -24.31 -0.71 -25.36
N LEU A 147 -23.94 0.46 -24.86
CA LEU A 147 -24.60 1.09 -23.72
C LEU A 147 -25.80 1.92 -24.21
N PRO A 148 -26.79 2.20 -23.34
CA PRO A 148 -27.78 3.23 -23.62
C PRO A 148 -27.13 4.58 -23.94
N GLU A 149 -27.80 5.38 -24.76
CA GLU A 149 -27.42 6.77 -25.03
C GLU A 149 -27.29 7.57 -23.74
N GLY A 150 -26.30 8.47 -23.68
CA GLY A 150 -26.01 9.26 -22.47
C GLY A 150 -25.38 8.48 -21.31
N SER A 151 -24.99 7.21 -21.52
CA SER A 151 -24.23 6.47 -20.50
C SER A 151 -22.89 7.14 -20.19
N ALA A 152 -22.57 7.22 -18.90
CA ALA A 152 -21.37 7.88 -18.39
C ALA A 152 -20.72 7.06 -17.28
N VAL A 153 -19.41 7.22 -17.09
CA VAL A 153 -18.74 6.68 -15.90
C VAL A 153 -19.04 7.59 -14.73
N VAL A 154 -19.44 7.01 -13.60
CA VAL A 154 -19.70 7.75 -12.36
C VAL A 154 -18.80 7.30 -11.20
N GLY A 155 -17.91 6.34 -11.46
CA GLY A 155 -16.93 5.85 -10.50
C GLY A 155 -16.02 4.83 -11.14
N ILE A 156 -14.76 4.80 -10.71
CA ILE A 156 -13.79 3.79 -11.11
C ILE A 156 -13.03 3.38 -9.87
N GLU A 157 -13.01 2.08 -9.59
CA GLU A 157 -12.02 1.47 -8.73
C GLU A 157 -10.94 0.84 -9.61
N LEU A 158 -9.68 0.99 -9.20
CA LEU A 158 -8.50 0.51 -9.92
C LEU A 158 -7.48 0.20 -8.86
N SER A 159 -6.93 -1.01 -8.92
CA SER A 159 -5.74 -1.39 -8.17
C SER A 159 -4.48 -1.23 -9.04
N PRO A 160 -3.57 -0.31 -8.67
CA PRO A 160 -2.27 -0.17 -9.33
C PRO A 160 -1.33 -1.38 -9.19
N MET A 161 -1.62 -2.30 -8.27
CA MET A 161 -0.79 -3.49 -8.03
C MET A 161 -1.30 -4.70 -8.83
N THR A 162 -2.62 -4.84 -9.00
CA THR A 162 -3.21 -5.93 -9.79
C THR A 162 -3.55 -5.50 -11.22
N ASN A 163 -3.54 -4.21 -11.53
CA ASN A 163 -3.97 -3.60 -12.81
C ASN A 163 -5.40 -3.96 -13.22
N ILE A 164 -6.23 -4.34 -12.26
CA ILE A 164 -7.67 -4.56 -12.48
C ILE A 164 -8.41 -3.23 -12.35
N VAL A 165 -9.45 -3.05 -13.16
CA VAL A 165 -10.25 -1.82 -13.19
C VAL A 165 -11.73 -2.16 -13.14
N TYR A 166 -12.46 -1.61 -12.18
CA TYR A 166 -13.90 -1.73 -12.03
C TYR A 166 -14.61 -0.40 -12.27
N PRO A 167 -15.01 -0.09 -13.52
CA PRO A 167 -15.82 1.09 -13.77
C PRO A 167 -17.30 0.85 -13.47
N LYS A 168 -17.89 1.81 -12.77
CA LYS A 168 -19.33 1.94 -12.54
C LYS A 168 -19.91 2.87 -13.60
N ILE A 169 -20.72 2.30 -14.48
CA ILE A 169 -21.34 3.00 -15.61
C ILE A 169 -22.79 3.31 -15.29
N GLN A 170 -23.15 4.59 -15.24
CA GLN A 170 -24.54 5.01 -15.24
C GLN A 170 -25.18 4.69 -16.59
N THR A 171 -26.34 4.03 -16.56
CA THR A 171 -27.09 3.62 -17.76
C THR A 171 -28.50 4.20 -17.83
N SER A 172 -28.96 4.82 -16.74
CA SER A 172 -30.16 5.64 -16.68
C SER A 172 -30.11 6.54 -15.44
N LYS A 173 -31.17 7.30 -15.17
CA LYS A 173 -31.27 8.13 -13.94
C LYS A 173 -31.19 7.33 -12.64
N THR A 174 -31.41 6.02 -12.65
CA THR A 174 -31.41 5.18 -11.43
C THR A 174 -30.57 3.92 -11.54
N ARG A 175 -30.13 3.54 -12.75
CA ARG A 175 -29.46 2.25 -13.00
C ARG A 175 -28.00 2.43 -13.34
N ALA A 176 -27.19 1.52 -12.82
CA ALA A 176 -25.78 1.39 -13.15
C ALA A 176 -25.39 -0.04 -13.53
N ARG A 177 -24.20 -0.19 -14.11
CA ARG A 177 -23.57 -1.47 -14.42
C ARG A 177 -22.13 -1.42 -13.93
N ILE A 178 -21.69 -2.46 -13.25
CA ILE A 178 -20.29 -2.63 -12.85
C ILE A 178 -19.63 -3.52 -13.88
N TYR A 179 -18.61 -2.99 -14.56
CA TYR A 179 -17.76 -3.75 -15.46
C TYR A 179 -16.41 -4.04 -14.80
N ARG A 180 -15.60 -4.89 -15.43
CA ARG A 180 -14.23 -5.20 -15.05
C ARG A 180 -13.37 -5.26 -16.31
N PHE A 181 -12.25 -4.54 -16.32
CA PHE A 181 -11.12 -4.83 -17.19
C PHE A 181 -10.12 -5.70 -16.43
N ASP A 182 -9.67 -6.77 -17.07
CA ASP A 182 -8.54 -7.55 -16.56
C ASP A 182 -7.19 -6.99 -17.03
N ILE A 183 -6.09 -7.63 -16.61
CA ILE A 183 -4.71 -7.23 -16.96
C ILE A 183 -4.48 -7.26 -18.48
N MET A 184 -5.25 -8.06 -19.21
CA MET A 184 -5.20 -8.17 -20.68
C MET A 184 -6.20 -7.25 -21.37
N ASP A 185 -6.80 -6.31 -20.63
CA ASP A 185 -7.86 -5.40 -21.06
C ASP A 185 -9.17 -6.07 -21.51
N ASN A 186 -9.41 -7.33 -21.12
CA ASN A 186 -10.67 -7.98 -21.42
C ASN A 186 -11.80 -7.38 -20.57
N LEU A 187 -12.83 -6.90 -21.25
CA LEU A 187 -14.00 -6.31 -20.62
C LEU A 187 -15.05 -7.37 -20.27
N ASN A 188 -15.48 -7.40 -19.01
CA ASN A 188 -16.56 -8.25 -18.54
C ASN A 188 -17.60 -7.45 -17.75
N LEU A 189 -18.89 -7.72 -17.96
CA LEU A 189 -19.95 -7.23 -17.08
C LEU A 189 -19.94 -8.06 -15.79
N VAL A 190 -19.77 -7.41 -14.64
CA VAL A 190 -19.79 -8.08 -13.33
C VAL A 190 -21.22 -8.24 -12.84
N PHE A 191 -21.96 -7.14 -12.73
CA PHE A 191 -23.39 -7.14 -12.39
C PHE A 191 -24.08 -5.82 -12.75
N LYS A 192 -25.42 -5.85 -12.76
CA LYS A 192 -26.28 -4.66 -12.91
C LYS A 192 -26.75 -4.21 -11.54
N THR A 193 -26.82 -2.90 -11.32
CA THR A 193 -27.20 -2.34 -10.02
C THR A 193 -27.87 -0.96 -10.17
N ASP A 194 -28.00 -0.22 -9.08
CA ASP A 194 -28.44 1.16 -9.00
C ASP A 194 -27.27 2.14 -8.74
N LEU A 195 -27.56 3.43 -8.76
CA LEU A 195 -26.56 4.47 -8.52
C LEU A 195 -26.11 4.58 -7.06
N THR A 196 -26.84 4.01 -6.11
CA THR A 196 -26.50 4.07 -4.67
C THR A 196 -25.48 3.00 -4.26
N THR A 197 -25.16 2.05 -5.14
CA THR A 197 -24.17 1.01 -4.87
C THR A 197 -22.78 1.58 -4.68
N VAL A 198 -22.16 1.28 -3.54
CA VAL A 198 -20.75 1.60 -3.27
C VAL A 198 -19.89 0.42 -3.72
N ILE A 199 -18.79 0.72 -4.42
CA ILE A 199 -17.76 -0.25 -4.77
C ILE A 199 -16.42 0.26 -4.28
N LYS A 200 -15.56 -0.66 -3.84
CA LYS A 200 -14.16 -0.44 -3.45
C LYS A 200 -13.36 -1.64 -3.91
N GLU A 201 -12.11 -1.44 -4.25
CA GLU A 201 -11.20 -2.52 -4.65
C GLU A 201 -10.04 -2.62 -3.68
N THR A 202 -9.62 -3.86 -3.38
CA THR A 202 -8.39 -4.10 -2.63
C THR A 202 -7.17 -3.84 -3.50
N LEU A 203 -6.12 -3.26 -2.92
CA LEU A 203 -4.89 -2.93 -3.61
C LEU A 203 -4.09 -4.19 -3.98
N TYR A 204 -3.76 -5.06 -3.04
CA TYR A 204 -2.84 -6.20 -3.32
C TYR A 204 -3.56 -7.48 -3.72
N THR A 205 -4.80 -7.63 -3.29
CA THR A 205 -5.65 -8.77 -3.64
C THR A 205 -6.66 -8.37 -4.71
N ASP A 206 -7.05 -9.28 -5.60
CA ASP A 206 -8.14 -9.03 -6.56
C ASP A 206 -9.48 -9.35 -5.90
N ASN A 207 -9.95 -8.44 -5.04
CA ASN A 207 -11.28 -8.49 -4.45
C ASN A 207 -12.04 -7.19 -4.72
N LEU A 208 -13.25 -7.33 -5.23
CA LEU A 208 -14.22 -6.25 -5.30
C LEU A 208 -15.09 -6.28 -4.04
N VAL A 209 -14.97 -5.25 -3.21
CA VAL A 209 -15.83 -5.07 -2.03
C VAL A 209 -16.94 -4.11 -2.40
N TYR A 210 -18.18 -4.48 -2.14
CA TYR A 210 -19.31 -3.66 -2.57
C TYR A 210 -20.49 -3.76 -1.63
N GLN A 211 -21.34 -2.74 -1.70
CA GLN A 211 -22.55 -2.62 -0.93
C GLN A 211 -23.69 -2.15 -1.83
N LEU A 212 -24.73 -2.98 -1.93
CA LEU A 212 -25.99 -2.64 -2.57
C LEU A 212 -26.86 -1.82 -1.60
N ALA A 213 -27.84 -1.08 -2.13
CA ALA A 213 -28.72 -0.23 -1.36
C ALA A 213 -29.41 -1.00 -0.21
N GLY A 214 -29.17 -0.59 1.04
CA GLY A 214 -29.78 -1.25 2.21
C GLY A 214 -29.30 -2.67 2.48
N GLU A 215 -28.24 -3.14 1.80
CA GLU A 215 -27.69 -4.48 1.99
C GLU A 215 -26.35 -4.48 2.72
N ARG A 216 -25.98 -5.64 3.26
CA ARG A 216 -24.67 -5.86 3.89
C ARG A 216 -23.54 -5.81 2.88
N THR A 217 -22.36 -5.37 3.33
CA THR A 217 -21.12 -5.38 2.56
C THR A 217 -20.73 -6.79 2.14
N ARG A 218 -20.42 -6.94 0.85
CA ARG A 218 -20.02 -8.19 0.20
C ARG A 218 -18.59 -8.06 -0.30
N VAL A 219 -17.89 -9.18 -0.35
CA VAL A 219 -16.57 -9.33 -0.96
C VAL A 219 -16.69 -10.34 -2.09
N ARG A 220 -16.41 -9.91 -3.32
CA ARG A 220 -16.30 -10.77 -4.48
C ARG A 220 -14.84 -11.04 -4.77
N ASN A 221 -14.44 -12.30 -4.74
CA ASN A 221 -13.12 -12.72 -5.21
C ASN A 221 -13.08 -12.60 -6.75
N GLY A 222 -12.16 -11.80 -7.29
CA GLY A 222 -12.09 -11.50 -8.71
C GLY A 222 -11.65 -12.68 -9.58
N GLN A 223 -10.88 -13.62 -9.03
CA GLN A 223 -10.43 -14.82 -9.74
C GLN A 223 -11.54 -15.86 -9.90
N THR A 224 -12.25 -16.17 -8.81
CA THR A 224 -13.27 -17.23 -8.78
C THR A 224 -14.69 -16.72 -9.03
N GLY A 225 -14.91 -15.41 -8.88
CA GLY A 225 -16.23 -14.81 -8.89
C GLY A 225 -17.11 -15.18 -7.69
N LYS A 226 -16.59 -15.92 -6.70
CA LYS A 226 -17.33 -16.25 -5.48
C LYS A 226 -17.55 -14.99 -4.65
N THR A 227 -18.75 -14.86 -4.08
CA THR A 227 -19.11 -13.73 -3.22
C THR A 227 -19.36 -14.21 -1.81
N THR A 228 -18.83 -13.49 -0.82
CA THR A 228 -19.07 -13.68 0.62
C THR A 228 -19.51 -12.36 1.25
N TYR A 229 -20.01 -12.41 2.47
CA TYR A 229 -20.24 -11.21 3.29
C TYR A 229 -19.02 -10.97 4.19
N ILE A 230 -18.78 -9.72 4.58
CA ILE A 230 -17.88 -9.45 5.71
C ILE A 230 -18.43 -10.15 6.98
N PRO A 231 -17.56 -10.63 7.88
CA PRO A 231 -17.97 -11.50 8.97
C PRO A 231 -18.75 -10.76 10.07
N VAL A 232 -18.50 -9.46 10.26
CA VAL A 232 -19.17 -8.63 11.26
C VAL A 232 -20.54 -8.17 10.72
N LYS A 233 -21.64 -8.74 11.24
CA LYS A 233 -22.98 -8.54 10.67
C LYS A 233 -23.53 -7.14 10.88
N GLN A 234 -23.24 -6.54 12.02
CA GLN A 234 -23.75 -5.25 12.46
C GLN A 234 -23.05 -4.08 11.74
N ALA A 235 -21.80 -4.27 11.32
CA ALA A 235 -21.04 -3.31 10.53
C ALA A 235 -21.51 -3.40 9.08
N HIS A 236 -22.60 -2.72 8.78
CA HIS A 236 -23.34 -2.88 7.52
C HIS A 236 -23.24 -1.64 6.64
N LEU A 237 -22.31 -0.71 6.88
CA LEU A 237 -22.07 0.43 6.01
C LEU A 237 -20.62 0.38 5.53
N LEU A 238 -20.37 0.22 4.22
CA LEU A 238 -19.00 0.23 3.69
C LEU A 238 -18.45 1.66 3.72
N LEU A 239 -17.31 1.87 4.39
CA LEU A 239 -16.67 3.18 4.49
C LEU A 239 -15.52 3.30 3.49
N ASP A 240 -14.47 2.50 3.67
CA ASP A 240 -13.32 2.52 2.76
C ASP A 240 -12.46 1.24 2.82
N ILE A 241 -11.41 1.20 2.01
CA ILE A 241 -10.32 0.23 2.08
C ILE A 241 -9.00 0.99 2.12
N ASP A 242 -8.14 0.70 3.10
CA ASP A 242 -6.82 1.34 3.17
C ASP A 242 -5.79 0.71 2.21
N GLY A 243 -4.59 1.30 2.13
CA GLY A 243 -3.50 0.84 1.26
C GLY A 243 -2.92 -0.52 1.62
N ARG A 244 -3.49 -1.28 2.58
CA ARG A 244 -3.04 -2.63 3.00
C ARG A 244 -4.16 -3.66 2.92
N ASP A 245 -5.20 -3.37 2.14
CA ASP A 245 -6.39 -4.19 1.95
C ASP A 245 -7.22 -4.38 3.23
N VAL A 246 -7.15 -3.44 4.19
CA VAL A 246 -8.02 -3.45 5.36
C VAL A 246 -9.33 -2.76 5.00
N ILE A 247 -10.43 -3.50 5.13
CA ILE A 247 -11.79 -3.02 4.87
C ILE A 247 -12.31 -2.34 6.13
N TYR A 248 -12.88 -1.14 6.00
CA TYR A 248 -13.53 -0.40 7.09
C TYR A 248 -15.04 -0.37 6.86
N ALA A 249 -15.81 -0.76 7.87
CA ALA A 249 -17.26 -0.77 7.83
C ALA A 249 -17.88 -0.18 9.11
N GLY A 250 -18.89 0.68 8.94
CA GLY A 250 -19.60 1.34 10.02
C GLY A 250 -20.76 0.52 10.57
N MET A 251 -20.89 0.52 11.89
CA MET A 251 -22.13 0.24 12.61
C MET A 251 -22.85 1.56 12.80
N THR A 252 -24.15 1.60 12.50
CA THR A 252 -24.93 2.84 12.52
C THR A 252 -26.01 2.84 13.60
N ASP A 253 -26.37 4.04 14.04
CA ASP A 253 -27.57 4.28 14.83
C ASP A 253 -28.85 4.23 13.96
N ARG A 254 -30.01 4.51 14.57
CA ARG A 254 -31.30 4.51 13.87
C ARG A 254 -31.43 5.62 12.81
N SER A 255 -30.59 6.65 12.88
CA SER A 255 -30.57 7.76 11.93
C SER A 255 -29.64 7.48 10.75
N GLY A 256 -28.91 6.36 10.77
CA GLY A 256 -27.93 6.01 9.75
C GLY A 256 -26.54 6.59 9.99
N ASN A 257 -26.30 7.24 11.13
CA ASN A 257 -24.98 7.78 11.48
C ASN A 257 -24.11 6.70 12.12
N VAL A 258 -22.83 6.68 11.79
CA VAL A 258 -21.85 5.72 12.28
C VAL A 258 -21.53 6.00 13.75
N THR A 259 -21.58 4.96 14.59
CA THR A 259 -21.23 5.01 16.01
C THR A 259 -20.00 4.16 16.35
N GLU A 260 -19.71 3.14 15.53
CA GLU A 260 -18.51 2.31 15.66
C GLU A 260 -18.00 1.94 14.27
N ILE A 261 -16.69 1.91 14.09
CA ILE A 261 -16.02 1.44 12.88
C ILE A 261 -15.40 0.09 13.16
N ARG A 262 -15.73 -0.92 12.37
CA ARG A 262 -15.10 -2.24 12.38
C ARG A 262 -14.18 -2.36 11.18
N PHE A 263 -13.00 -2.93 11.38
CA PHE A 263 -12.05 -3.05 10.29
C PHE A 263 -11.26 -4.35 10.33
N GLY A 264 -11.00 -4.91 9.15
CA GLY A 264 -10.32 -6.20 9.00
C GLY A 264 -10.13 -6.60 7.54
N LYS A 265 -9.46 -7.73 7.31
CA LYS A 265 -9.16 -8.20 5.95
C LYS A 265 -10.25 -9.12 5.40
N ALA A 266 -10.35 -9.15 4.06
CA ALA A 266 -11.17 -10.13 3.36
C ALA A 266 -10.75 -11.56 3.74
N GLY A 267 -11.74 -12.42 4.03
CA GLY A 267 -11.50 -13.82 4.40
C GLY A 267 -11.17 -14.08 5.87
N ALA A 268 -10.92 -13.05 6.67
CA ALA A 268 -10.71 -13.17 8.11
C ALA A 268 -12.02 -13.49 8.87
N GLY A 269 -11.90 -14.06 10.07
CA GLY A 269 -13.03 -14.31 10.97
C GLY A 269 -13.55 -13.03 11.64
N ALA A 270 -14.71 -13.08 12.29
CA ALA A 270 -15.25 -11.90 12.99
C ALA A 270 -14.36 -11.44 14.15
N ASP A 271 -13.69 -12.38 14.83
CA ASP A 271 -12.82 -12.12 15.97
C ASP A 271 -11.49 -11.47 15.56
N ASP A 272 -11.12 -11.57 14.28
CA ASP A 272 -9.92 -10.93 13.71
C ASP A 272 -10.17 -9.48 13.25
N TRP A 273 -11.42 -9.02 13.35
CA TRP A 273 -11.77 -7.64 13.00
C TRP A 273 -11.70 -6.77 14.24
N ASP A 274 -10.92 -5.70 14.17
CA ASP A 274 -10.82 -4.70 15.23
C ASP A 274 -12.03 -3.75 15.21
N GLY A 275 -12.17 -2.96 16.28
CA GLY A 275 -13.23 -1.98 16.46
C GLY A 275 -12.71 -0.64 16.99
N LEU A 276 -13.37 0.44 16.56
CA LEU A 276 -13.15 1.81 17.00
C LEU A 276 -14.51 2.45 17.30
N SER A 277 -14.85 2.56 18.58
CA SER A 277 -16.03 3.29 19.01
C SER A 277 -15.83 4.79 18.81
N LEU A 278 -16.81 5.44 18.19
CA LEU A 278 -16.81 6.89 18.02
C LEU A 278 -17.46 7.52 19.25
N GLY A 279 -16.86 8.59 19.80
CA GLY A 279 -17.41 9.31 20.95
C GLY A 279 -18.75 10.00 20.68
N ARG A 280 -19.14 10.12 19.41
CA ARG A 280 -20.42 10.64 18.92
C ARG A 280 -20.82 9.93 17.63
N ALA A 281 -22.10 9.98 17.28
CA ALA A 281 -22.58 9.54 15.98
C ALA A 281 -22.11 10.51 14.87
N VAL A 282 -21.62 9.97 13.76
CA VAL A 282 -21.02 10.76 12.66
C VAL A 282 -21.57 10.27 11.31
N ALA A 283 -21.90 11.18 10.40
CA ALA A 283 -22.28 10.80 9.04
C ALA A 283 -21.09 10.15 8.31
N ALA A 284 -21.33 9.15 7.46
CA ALA A 284 -20.25 8.46 6.76
C ALA A 284 -19.39 9.39 5.90
N ASP A 285 -20.00 10.40 5.27
CA ASP A 285 -19.30 11.41 4.45
C ASP A 285 -18.40 12.35 5.27
N ASP A 286 -18.50 12.33 6.60
CA ASP A 286 -17.63 13.07 7.53
C ASP A 286 -16.52 12.17 8.12
N ILE A 287 -16.39 10.93 7.65
CA ILE A 287 -15.32 10.00 8.05
C ILE A 287 -14.36 9.84 6.88
N LEU A 288 -13.09 10.17 7.09
CA LEU A 288 -12.03 10.02 6.08
C LEU A 288 -11.02 8.98 6.56
N ILE A 289 -10.67 8.05 5.68
CA ILE A 289 -9.68 7.00 5.95
C ILE A 289 -8.53 7.18 4.95
N THR A 290 -7.32 7.39 5.46
CA THR A 290 -6.14 7.58 4.62
C THR A 290 -5.51 6.23 4.23
N PRO A 291 -4.68 6.18 3.17
CA PRO A 291 -3.97 4.96 2.77
C PRO A 291 -3.17 4.27 3.89
N ASP A 292 -2.59 5.02 4.83
CA ASP A 292 -1.89 4.45 6.00
C ASP A 292 -2.84 3.89 7.10
N GLY A 293 -4.15 4.01 6.89
CA GLY A 293 -5.22 3.56 7.77
C GLY A 293 -5.49 4.50 8.96
N SER A 294 -5.05 5.76 8.89
CA SER A 294 -5.51 6.78 9.84
C SER A 294 -6.98 7.10 9.58
N VAL A 295 -7.73 7.37 10.65
CA VAL A 295 -9.16 7.70 10.59
C VAL A 295 -9.37 9.09 11.15
N TYR A 296 -10.00 9.93 10.34
CA TYR A 296 -10.31 11.31 10.67
C TYR A 296 -11.82 11.55 10.67
N ILE A 297 -12.28 12.35 11.63
CA ILE A 297 -13.65 12.87 11.69
C ILE A 297 -13.62 14.34 11.30
N VAL A 298 -14.46 14.71 10.33
CA VAL A 298 -14.58 16.09 9.86
C VAL A 298 -15.74 16.78 10.59
N ASP A 299 -15.49 17.96 11.12
CA ASP A 299 -16.52 18.92 11.53
C ASP A 299 -16.52 20.08 10.53
N ARG A 300 -17.42 20.00 9.55
CA ARG A 300 -17.54 21.01 8.50
C ARG A 300 -18.06 22.35 9.04
N GLN A 301 -18.81 22.36 10.13
CA GLN A 301 -19.34 23.60 10.72
C GLN A 301 -18.23 24.36 11.45
N ALA A 302 -17.41 23.63 12.22
CA ALA A 302 -16.27 24.22 12.92
C ALA A 302 -15.01 24.33 12.04
N SER A 303 -15.05 23.86 10.79
CA SER A 303 -13.91 23.80 9.87
C SER A 303 -12.69 23.15 10.50
N ASN A 304 -12.90 21.99 11.12
CA ASN A 304 -11.84 21.23 11.76
C ASN A 304 -11.91 19.74 11.42
N VAL A 305 -10.78 19.07 11.60
CA VAL A 305 -10.61 17.64 11.39
C VAL A 305 -9.92 17.05 12.62
N GLU A 306 -10.47 15.99 13.19
CA GLU A 306 -9.93 15.29 14.34
C GLU A 306 -9.43 13.90 13.95
N CYS A 307 -8.18 13.57 14.29
CA CYS A 307 -7.67 12.21 14.14
C CYS A 307 -8.14 11.36 15.32
N VAL A 308 -8.96 10.34 15.04
CA VAL A 308 -9.49 9.42 16.07
C VAL A 308 -8.79 8.06 16.09
N LYS A 309 -8.04 7.75 15.03
CA LYS A 309 -7.13 6.61 14.97
C LYS A 309 -5.93 6.97 14.11
N GLN A 310 -4.74 6.89 14.69
CA GLN A 310 -3.52 6.96 13.91
C GLN A 310 -3.33 5.65 13.14
N GLY A 311 -2.98 5.76 11.86
CA GLY A 311 -2.51 4.63 11.07
C GLY A 311 -1.15 4.17 11.55
N ASN A 312 -0.72 2.98 11.13
CA ASN A 312 0.62 2.48 11.50
C ASN A 312 1.74 3.11 10.66
N GLY A 313 1.44 4.19 9.92
CA GLY A 313 2.20 4.65 8.78
C GLY A 313 2.34 3.57 7.70
N LEU A 314 2.68 3.97 6.48
CA LEU A 314 3.76 3.25 5.83
C LEU A 314 4.97 3.56 6.72
N LYS A 315 5.64 2.57 7.33
CA LYS A 315 6.91 2.83 8.01
C LYS A 315 7.83 3.49 6.99
N GLY A 316 7.92 4.82 7.08
CA GLY A 316 8.85 5.59 6.29
C GLY A 316 10.23 5.03 6.58
N ARG A 317 10.99 4.82 5.51
CA ARG A 317 12.44 4.90 5.53
C ARG A 317 12.83 6.24 6.18
N THR A 318 12.89 6.24 7.50
CA THR A 318 13.57 7.24 8.31
C THR A 318 14.36 6.43 9.31
N GLY A 319 15.68 6.55 9.22
CA GLY A 319 16.65 5.78 10.01
C GLY A 319 16.36 5.82 11.50
N GLY A 320 16.64 4.70 12.15
CA GLY A 320 16.48 4.53 13.58
C GLY A 320 16.59 3.06 13.94
N SER A 321 17.82 2.55 13.96
CA SER A 321 18.15 1.26 14.56
C SER A 321 17.64 1.24 16.00
N GLN A 322 16.61 0.45 16.26
CA GLN A 322 16.40 -0.13 17.58
C GLN A 322 15.94 -1.57 17.40
N GLY A 323 16.92 -2.46 17.61
CA GLY A 323 16.64 -3.88 17.77
C GLY A 323 15.70 -4.07 18.95
N ARG A 324 14.68 -4.89 18.75
CA ARG A 324 14.00 -5.55 19.86
C ARG A 324 13.90 -7.04 19.58
N ASN A 325 14.61 -7.72 20.46
CA ASN A 325 14.58 -9.11 20.77
C ASN A 325 13.18 -9.48 21.28
N SER A 326 12.58 -10.52 20.73
CA SER A 326 11.48 -11.23 21.39
C SER A 326 11.42 -12.64 20.80
N GLY A 327 12.01 -13.57 21.54
CA GLY A 327 11.81 -14.99 21.32
C GLY A 327 10.38 -15.37 21.67
N SER A 328 9.82 -16.32 20.91
CA SER A 328 8.67 -17.08 21.35
C SER A 328 8.92 -18.55 21.05
N GLN A 329 8.82 -19.33 22.12
CA GLN A 329 8.89 -20.78 22.19
C GLN A 329 7.81 -21.42 21.30
N GLY A 330 8.14 -22.58 20.74
CA GLY A 330 7.28 -23.32 19.84
C GLY A 330 6.11 -24.03 20.51
N GLN A 331 5.19 -24.50 19.68
CA GLN A 331 4.38 -25.68 19.92
C GLN A 331 3.91 -26.26 18.57
N ASP A 332 4.15 -27.56 18.42
CA ASP A 332 3.87 -28.39 17.26
C ASP A 332 2.37 -28.53 16.96
N SER A 333 2.03 -28.70 15.66
CA SER A 333 0.95 -29.60 15.21
C SER A 333 1.07 -29.88 13.71
N MET A 334 1.34 -31.15 13.38
CA MET A 334 1.40 -31.70 12.03
C MET A 334 0.00 -31.92 11.42
N ILE A 335 -0.23 -31.48 10.17
CA ILE A 335 -1.09 -32.18 9.21
C ILE A 335 -0.46 -32.08 7.80
N ALA A 336 -0.27 -33.25 7.18
CA ALA A 336 0.35 -33.46 5.89
C ALA A 336 -0.62 -33.24 4.71
N ALA A 337 -0.16 -32.58 3.65
CA ALA A 337 -0.67 -32.81 2.29
C ALA A 337 0.42 -32.51 1.24
N ARG A 338 0.57 -33.47 0.33
CA ARG A 338 1.58 -33.59 -0.72
C ARG A 338 1.51 -32.45 -1.76
N ASN A 339 2.67 -31.99 -2.22
CA ASN A 339 2.85 -31.51 -3.60
C ASN A 339 4.25 -31.83 -4.14
N GLY A 340 4.29 -32.41 -5.33
CA GLY A 340 5.49 -32.69 -6.11
C GLY A 340 6.13 -31.41 -6.66
N GLY A 341 7.46 -31.44 -6.74
CA GLY A 341 8.31 -30.26 -6.74
C GLY A 341 8.59 -29.56 -8.07
N VAL A 342 9.10 -28.32 -7.92
CA VAL A 342 10.15 -27.65 -8.72
C VAL A 342 10.93 -26.71 -7.75
N PRO A 343 12.27 -26.55 -7.85
CA PRO A 343 13.14 -25.85 -6.87
C PRO A 343 13.23 -24.33 -7.12
N GLY A 344 13.48 -23.42 -6.17
CA GLY A 344 13.74 -23.49 -4.74
C GLY A 344 14.03 -22.08 -4.16
N LEU A 345 13.74 -21.90 -2.87
CA LEU A 345 14.46 -21.08 -1.88
C LEU A 345 13.84 -21.46 -0.53
N THR A 346 14.41 -22.47 0.13
CA THR A 346 13.98 -22.96 1.44
C THR A 346 15.04 -22.61 2.47
N ASN A 347 14.66 -21.84 3.50
CA ASN A 347 15.42 -21.77 4.74
C ASN A 347 15.20 -23.10 5.48
N ALA A 348 16.22 -23.95 5.51
CA ALA A 348 16.21 -25.16 6.33
C ALA A 348 16.94 -24.90 7.65
N THR A 349 16.23 -25.08 8.76
CA THR A 349 16.83 -25.37 10.07
C THR A 349 16.74 -26.87 10.28
N GLY A 350 17.88 -27.56 10.13
CA GLY A 350 17.98 -29.00 10.28
C GLY A 350 19.33 -29.50 9.73
N HIS A 351 19.85 -30.55 10.36
CA HIS A 351 21.13 -31.18 10.06
C HIS A 351 21.14 -31.72 8.62
N ASP A 352 22.09 -31.29 7.79
CA ASP A 352 22.26 -31.79 6.43
C ASP A 352 23.72 -32.22 6.21
N GLU A 353 23.92 -33.47 5.82
CA GLU A 353 25.21 -34.01 5.42
C GLU A 353 25.43 -33.77 3.93
N GLY A 354 26.43 -32.94 3.60
CA GLY A 354 27.23 -33.06 2.37
C GLY A 354 26.57 -32.65 1.04
N VAL A 355 26.67 -31.36 0.67
CA VAL A 355 26.74 -30.91 -0.75
C VAL A 355 27.67 -29.68 -0.83
N PRO A 356 28.61 -29.60 -1.81
CA PRO A 356 29.61 -28.53 -1.86
C PRO A 356 29.03 -27.23 -2.46
N GLY A 357 29.00 -26.16 -1.67
CA GLY A 357 28.60 -24.82 -2.08
C GLY A 357 28.86 -23.78 -0.99
N ARG A 358 29.23 -22.56 -1.39
CA ARG A 358 29.66 -21.47 -0.47
C ARG A 358 28.60 -21.14 0.58
N THR A 359 28.95 -21.25 1.86
CA THR A 359 28.11 -20.87 3.00
C THR A 359 28.78 -19.73 3.78
N ASN A 360 28.05 -18.63 4.02
CA ASN A 360 28.40 -17.67 5.07
C ASN A 360 27.74 -18.16 6.36
N MET A 361 28.53 -18.46 7.39
CA MET A 361 28.01 -18.91 8.69
C MET A 361 28.49 -18.00 9.82
N THR A 362 27.65 -17.85 10.84
CA THR A 362 28.01 -17.27 12.14
C THR A 362 27.84 -18.39 13.18
N GLY A 363 28.94 -18.98 13.65
CA GLY A 363 28.91 -20.12 14.58
C GLY A 363 30.22 -20.91 14.63
N LYS A 364 30.39 -21.74 15.67
CA LYS A 364 31.60 -22.55 15.96
C LYS A 364 31.65 -23.77 15.03
N TYR A 365 32.81 -24.11 14.46
CA TYR A 365 32.99 -25.25 13.55
C TYR A 365 34.26 -26.05 13.88
N ASP A 366 34.16 -27.38 13.85
CA ASP A 366 35.29 -28.31 13.96
C ASP A 366 35.44 -29.06 12.61
N GLY A 367 36.61 -28.94 11.95
CA GLY A 367 36.99 -29.68 10.73
C GLY A 367 37.16 -28.83 9.45
N ALA A 368 38.21 -29.10 8.66
CA ALA A 368 38.67 -28.33 7.47
C ALA A 368 38.64 -29.18 6.17
N PRO A 369 38.83 -28.65 4.93
CA PRO A 369 39.14 -27.27 4.47
C PRO A 369 38.19 -26.77 3.33
N ALA A 370 38.31 -25.62 2.65
CA ALA A 370 39.42 -24.71 2.37
C ALA A 370 38.90 -23.27 2.08
N LEU A 371 39.56 -22.26 2.65
CA LEU A 371 39.24 -20.81 2.68
C LEU A 371 38.09 -20.38 3.61
N ILE A 372 38.44 -19.56 4.61
CA ILE A 372 37.53 -18.88 5.52
C ILE A 372 37.94 -17.39 5.56
N ASP A 373 37.00 -16.47 5.33
CA ASP A 373 37.06 -15.09 5.84
C ASP A 373 36.24 -15.09 7.14
N ALA A 374 36.89 -14.91 8.30
CA ALA A 374 36.22 -14.88 9.60
C ALA A 374 36.49 -13.58 10.35
N THR A 375 35.44 -13.01 10.93
CA THR A 375 35.50 -12.04 12.02
C THR A 375 35.14 -12.76 13.33
N GLY A 376 36.13 -13.06 14.18
CA GLY A 376 35.95 -13.73 15.48
C GLY A 376 37.21 -14.43 16.00
N GLN A 377 37.24 -14.78 17.29
CA GLN A 377 38.38 -15.41 17.97
C GLN A 377 38.72 -16.81 17.42
N THR A 378 40.01 -17.11 17.21
CA THR A 378 40.50 -18.45 16.87
C THR A 378 41.61 -18.87 17.85
N ASN A 379 41.56 -20.12 18.32
CA ASN A 379 42.61 -20.73 19.15
C ASN A 379 43.26 -21.90 18.40
N GLY A 380 44.56 -21.74 18.10
CA GLY A 380 45.53 -22.83 17.89
C GLY A 380 45.40 -23.74 16.66
N VAL A 381 46.01 -23.35 15.53
CA VAL A 381 46.65 -24.27 14.54
C VAL A 381 47.82 -23.51 13.86
N PRO A 382 48.98 -24.14 13.57
CA PRO A 382 50.15 -23.46 13.02
C PRO A 382 50.02 -23.24 11.50
N GLY A 383 50.20 -22.01 11.04
CA GLY A 383 50.25 -21.65 9.61
C GLY A 383 49.80 -20.21 9.38
N GLN A 384 50.50 -19.50 8.51
CA GLN A 384 50.54 -18.03 8.39
C GLN A 384 49.17 -17.32 8.47
N THR A 385 48.99 -16.53 9.53
CA THR A 385 47.89 -15.57 9.73
C THR A 385 48.43 -14.14 9.69
N ASN A 386 47.85 -13.29 8.84
CA ASN A 386 47.92 -11.84 9.01
C ASN A 386 46.74 -11.42 9.89
N ALA A 387 47.00 -11.15 11.16
CA ALA A 387 46.00 -10.63 12.10
C ALA A 387 46.45 -9.25 12.59
N THR A 388 45.52 -8.29 12.57
CA THR A 388 45.58 -7.07 13.41
C THR A 388 44.64 -7.32 14.59
N GLY A 389 45.17 -7.32 15.81
CA GLY A 389 44.38 -7.60 17.02
C GLY A 389 44.75 -6.70 18.18
N GLN A 390 44.06 -6.88 19.29
CA GLN A 390 44.57 -6.67 20.65
C GLN A 390 44.09 -7.87 21.50
N ASN A 391 45.06 -8.57 22.10
CA ASN A 391 44.88 -9.72 22.99
C ASN A 391 45.00 -9.26 24.45
N ASP A 392 44.18 -9.83 25.33
CA ASP A 392 44.29 -9.67 26.78
C ASP A 392 44.90 -10.93 27.40
N ASP A 393 45.96 -10.77 28.21
CA ASP A 393 46.17 -11.62 29.40
C ASP A 393 47.13 -10.96 30.42
N VAL A 394 46.55 -10.71 31.61
CA VAL A 394 47.06 -10.79 33.00
C VAL A 394 48.48 -10.34 33.36
N SER A 395 48.59 -9.32 34.23
CA SER A 395 49.10 -9.39 35.62
C SER A 395 49.53 -8.00 36.18
N ASP A 396 49.24 -7.81 37.47
CA ASP A 396 49.67 -6.78 38.43
C ASP A 396 50.60 -5.64 37.99
N GLN A 397 50.19 -4.39 38.26
CA GLN A 397 50.88 -3.48 39.20
C GLN A 397 50.20 -2.10 39.22
N THR A 398 49.61 -1.75 40.37
CA THR A 398 49.26 -0.39 40.75
C THR A 398 50.51 0.47 40.96
N SER A 399 50.54 1.65 40.35
CA SER A 399 51.30 2.80 40.87
C SER A 399 50.51 4.10 40.66
N THR A 400 50.44 4.86 41.74
CA THR A 400 49.73 6.13 41.94
C THR A 400 50.59 7.35 41.59
N ALA A 401 49.95 8.41 41.09
CA ALA A 401 50.26 9.82 41.34
C ALA A 401 48.94 10.61 41.16
N GLY A 402 48.46 11.51 42.03
CA GLY A 402 49.04 12.18 43.19
C GLY A 402 48.79 13.69 43.07
N GLN A 403 48.04 14.25 44.04
CA GLN A 403 47.74 15.67 44.37
C GLN A 403 46.26 16.05 44.16
N GLY A 404 45.47 16.47 45.16
CA GLY A 404 45.71 16.77 46.58
C GLY A 404 44.79 17.91 47.02
N GLY A 405 43.88 17.68 47.99
CA GLY A 405 43.02 18.74 48.56
C GLY A 405 41.90 18.26 49.49
N ARG A 406 42.25 18.05 50.77
CA ARG A 406 41.45 17.89 52.02
C ARG A 406 40.24 18.85 52.15
N VAL A 407 39.19 18.75 52.98
CA VAL A 407 38.69 17.97 54.17
C VAL A 407 37.30 18.60 54.50
N THR A 408 36.19 17.96 54.91
CA THR A 408 35.68 17.43 56.23
C THR A 408 34.17 17.18 55.97
N ASP A 409 33.55 16.04 56.26
CA ASP A 409 33.09 15.46 57.54
C ASP A 409 31.59 15.73 57.87
N ASN A 410 30.96 14.71 58.47
CA ASN A 410 29.60 14.58 59.05
C ASN A 410 28.41 14.56 58.06
N GLY A 411 27.46 13.62 58.12
CA GLY A 411 27.18 12.56 59.07
C GLY A 411 25.68 12.21 59.05
N ARG A 412 25.40 10.94 59.40
CA ARG A 412 24.13 10.38 59.92
C ARG A 412 22.98 9.98 58.98
N THR A 413 22.71 8.66 59.07
CA THR A 413 21.43 7.95 59.29
C THR A 413 20.36 8.03 58.21
N GLY A 414 19.66 6.97 57.81
CA GLY A 414 19.54 5.62 58.34
C GLY A 414 18.25 5.03 57.74
N ALA A 415 18.35 3.75 57.35
CA ALA A 415 17.34 2.77 56.96
C ALA A 415 15.84 3.16 56.96
N THR A 416 15.10 2.69 55.95
CA THR A 416 14.26 1.49 56.12
C THR A 416 13.68 1.00 54.78
N SER A 417 13.91 -0.28 54.56
CA SER A 417 13.22 -1.17 53.63
C SER A 417 11.84 -1.56 54.15
N ALA A 418 10.84 -1.67 53.26
CA ALA A 418 9.85 -2.75 53.34
C ALA A 418 9.08 -2.85 52.01
N TRP A 419 9.27 -3.97 51.34
CA TRP A 419 8.36 -4.50 50.34
C TRP A 419 7.05 -4.93 51.01
N SER A 420 5.91 -4.63 50.39
CA SER A 420 4.75 -5.52 50.41
C SER A 420 3.94 -5.35 49.14
N SER A 421 3.37 -6.48 48.75
CA SER A 421 2.98 -6.92 47.42
C SER A 421 1.58 -6.49 46.96
N ALA A 422 1.53 -6.09 45.69
CA ALA A 422 0.52 -6.36 44.65
C ALA A 422 -0.93 -6.74 45.04
N VAL A 423 -1.88 -5.98 44.48
CA VAL A 423 -2.98 -6.56 43.69
C VAL A 423 -3.18 -5.71 42.42
N SER A 424 -3.04 -6.38 41.29
CA SER A 424 -3.11 -5.89 39.92
C SER A 424 -4.55 -5.73 39.42
N THR A 425 -4.87 -4.57 38.85
CA THR A 425 -5.91 -4.44 37.82
C THR A 425 -5.30 -3.71 36.63
N TRP A 426 -4.75 -4.47 35.69
CA TRP A 426 -4.30 -3.97 34.39
C TRP A 426 -5.50 -3.92 33.45
N ALA A 427 -6.17 -2.77 33.43
CA ALA A 427 -6.98 -2.34 32.28
C ALA A 427 -6.20 -1.20 31.59
N GLY A 428 -5.15 -1.59 30.86
CA GLY A 428 -4.37 -0.67 30.05
C GLY A 428 -5.11 -0.35 28.75
N ALA A 429 -6.12 0.51 28.80
CA ALA A 429 -6.54 1.24 27.62
C ALA A 429 -5.36 2.13 27.21
N ALA A 430 -4.70 1.79 26.11
CA ALA A 430 -3.72 2.67 25.51
C ALA A 430 -4.45 3.92 25.03
N SER A 431 -4.45 4.99 25.84
CA SER A 431 -4.87 6.30 25.38
C SER A 431 -3.85 6.78 24.36
N VAL A 432 -4.16 6.60 23.07
CA VAL A 432 -3.44 7.25 21.98
C VAL A 432 -3.60 8.76 22.22
N ARG A 433 -2.48 9.47 22.40
CA ARG A 433 -2.48 10.93 22.38
C ARG A 433 -2.88 11.36 20.97
N THR A 434 -4.15 11.68 20.78
CA THR A 434 -4.63 12.36 19.58
C THR A 434 -4.15 13.81 19.64
N GLY A 435 -3.44 14.27 18.61
CA GLY A 435 -3.16 15.69 18.44
C GLY A 435 -4.50 16.46 18.42
N GLY A 436 -4.51 17.69 18.92
CA GLY A 436 -5.72 18.52 18.91
C GLY A 436 -6.31 18.68 17.49
N PRO A 437 -7.59 19.09 17.37
CA PRO A 437 -8.26 19.19 16.08
C PRO A 437 -7.52 20.15 15.14
N ILE A 438 -7.33 19.70 13.89
CA ILE A 438 -6.65 20.44 12.82
C ILE A 438 -7.66 21.37 12.17
N ARG A 439 -7.40 22.68 12.22
CA ARG A 439 -8.28 23.67 11.57
C ARG A 439 -7.88 23.91 10.12
N TYR A 440 -8.88 24.03 9.25
CA TYR A 440 -8.73 24.45 7.86
C TYR A 440 -9.61 25.66 7.56
N LYS A 441 -9.41 26.27 6.38
CA LYS A 441 -10.20 27.40 5.91
C LYS A 441 -10.97 27.01 4.66
N GLY A 442 -12.19 27.49 4.52
CA GLY A 442 -13.01 27.23 3.32
C GLY A 442 -13.47 25.78 3.22
N ARG A 443 -13.31 25.17 2.03
CA ARG A 443 -13.90 23.87 1.70
C ARG A 443 -12.86 22.76 1.73
N LEU A 444 -13.03 21.77 2.61
CA LEU A 444 -12.20 20.56 2.62
C LEU A 444 -12.35 19.79 1.31
N ILE A 445 -11.22 19.37 0.73
CA ILE A 445 -11.17 18.53 -0.48
C ILE A 445 -10.89 17.09 -0.11
N THR A 446 -9.81 16.81 0.62
CA THR A 446 -9.43 15.46 1.03
C THR A 446 -8.39 15.47 2.15
N MET A 447 -8.11 14.28 2.68
CA MET A 447 -6.97 14.00 3.56
C MET A 447 -6.03 13.03 2.84
N LEU A 448 -4.74 13.35 2.83
CA LEU A 448 -3.65 12.47 2.40
C LEU A 448 -2.85 12.03 3.64
N ASP A 449 -1.96 11.05 3.51
CA ASP A 449 -1.14 10.55 4.62
C ASP A 449 -0.32 11.65 5.33
N TYR A 450 0.01 12.72 4.61
CA TYR A 450 0.83 13.82 5.08
C TYR A 450 0.19 15.20 4.97
N TYR A 451 -1.01 15.31 4.36
CA TYR A 451 -1.62 16.61 4.08
C TYR A 451 -3.09 16.65 4.44
N ILE A 452 -3.51 17.79 4.99
CA ILE A 452 -4.89 18.26 4.86
C ILE A 452 -4.99 19.14 3.61
N VAL A 453 -6.00 18.88 2.77
CA VAL A 453 -6.17 19.55 1.48
C VAL A 453 -7.50 20.26 1.43
N TYR A 454 -7.49 21.57 1.19
CA TYR A 454 -8.70 22.40 1.18
C TYR A 454 -8.61 23.55 0.19
N LEU A 455 -9.76 24.13 -0.16
CA LEU A 455 -9.90 25.34 -0.96
C LEU A 455 -10.20 26.54 -0.06
N ASP A 456 -9.32 27.53 -0.09
CA ASP A 456 -9.53 28.87 0.48
C ASP A 456 -9.82 29.85 -0.67
N GLY A 457 -11.11 30.03 -0.98
CA GLY A 457 -11.54 30.70 -2.22
C GLY A 457 -11.10 29.92 -3.46
N GLU A 458 -10.34 30.58 -4.34
CA GLU A 458 -9.74 29.98 -5.54
C GLU A 458 -8.38 29.32 -5.27
N THR A 459 -7.91 29.34 -4.02
CA THR A 459 -6.58 28.81 -3.68
C THR A 459 -6.71 27.39 -3.14
N LEU A 460 -6.17 26.42 -3.86
CA LEU A 460 -5.92 25.07 -3.37
C LEU A 460 -4.75 25.10 -2.39
N VAL A 461 -4.94 24.62 -1.18
CA VAL A 461 -3.95 24.60 -0.10
C VAL A 461 -3.72 23.17 0.36
N LEU A 462 -2.46 22.76 0.40
CA LEU A 462 -2.00 21.52 1.01
C LEU A 462 -1.18 21.90 2.23
N ARG A 463 -1.68 21.61 3.43
CA ARG A 463 -0.95 21.85 4.67
C ARG A 463 -0.46 20.53 5.25
N THR A 464 0.81 20.51 5.62
CA THR A 464 1.46 19.36 6.25
C THR A 464 0.79 19.02 7.58
N LEU A 465 0.59 17.73 7.83
CA LEU A 465 0.17 17.22 9.12
C LEU A 465 1.43 17.10 9.97
N GLU A 466 1.56 17.94 11.00
CA GLU A 466 2.57 17.73 12.05
C GLU A 466 2.25 16.40 12.75
N LYS A 467 3.04 15.36 12.49
CA LYS A 467 2.90 14.04 13.13
C LYS A 467 3.66 13.98 14.45
#